data_AF-A0A9C9YTR3-F1
#
_entry.id   AF-A0A9C9YTR3-F1
#
_cell.length_a   1.000
_cell.length_b   1.000
_cell.length_c   1.000
_cell.angle_alpha   90.00
_cell.angle_beta   90.00
_cell.angle_gamma   90.00
#
_symmetry.space_group_name_H-M   'P 1'
#
loop_
_entity.id
_entity.type
_entity.pdbx_description
1 polymer ?
#
loop_
_entity_poly.entity_id
_entity_poly.type
_entity_poly.pdbx_seq_one_letter_code
_entity_poly.pdbx_strand_id
1 'polypeptide(L)'
;MIRWIARLLAFALLAGVARADDTEIYFAGATNAGAPNILFILDASRSMRWRPQDDPPLNLSQPPFAVGADNPASRFAIMKNALVAALTNIREANVGLINYGGHDEEAMANGVKFPIAPVTPETVAAIENRIAGFEVDGFTPIVQSLYESARYFRGEDVDYGVSANPQRIADPGAYTKFFLDQTETLQGHFSAFCNTSPDLGALETQLRTSLGEDYVQGSLSGLRCNNTTSGTCTEYKESGECVNFVSSGEVNGGFWTYDYQVKKWRGVYNSPIKNPCQENVIVLLSDGKPDDGLGSARNPVNDLDIINKVQSLTHRSCGAPVDGLEDGRCGAELTRFLASVDQDPNFDGDQLIHTYVVGFAVDGAGKRYLRSLAQPHEGAKGFYTADNEAALTQALTSITADLVNINSSFSPPTIAVNQTTGLVNSGDVIAPMFRASRLPRWVGNIKRYRLDTTSIPPTLKDKDGNNVLDGNGRIISSARSYWLPEGDKADGAEVSAGGAARLLELDRNLWVNDDTDGLIPLTVENVVEHDWADPPESAPDGLAAEVRTRLVNFIRGIDPETG
;
A
#
# COMPACT_ATOMS: atom_id res chain seq x y z
N MET A 1 -21.97 -67.17 32.18
CA MET A 1 -22.33 -65.81 31.70
C MET A 1 -21.64 -64.66 32.45
N ILE A 2 -21.14 -64.86 33.69
CA ILE A 2 -20.52 -63.78 34.50
C ILE A 2 -19.02 -63.56 34.21
N ARG A 3 -18.32 -64.51 33.55
CA ARG A 3 -16.88 -64.40 33.24
C ARG A 3 -16.53 -63.56 32.00
N TRP A 4 -17.49 -63.26 31.13
CA TRP A 4 -17.27 -62.47 29.90
C TRP A 4 -17.45 -60.95 30.14
N ILE A 5 -18.32 -60.56 31.07
CA ILE A 5 -18.54 -59.16 31.44
C ILE A 5 -17.34 -58.59 32.21
N ALA A 6 -16.69 -59.40 33.05
CA ALA A 6 -15.51 -58.99 33.80
C ALA A 6 -14.26 -58.73 32.92
N ARG A 7 -14.17 -59.33 31.72
CA ARG A 7 -13.04 -59.10 30.80
C ARG A 7 -13.24 -57.88 29.90
N LEU A 8 -14.48 -57.50 29.60
CA LEU A 8 -14.79 -56.26 28.87
C LEU A 8 -14.62 -55.02 29.76
N LEU A 9 -14.95 -55.11 31.07
CA LEU A 9 -14.69 -54.01 32.01
C LEU A 9 -13.20 -53.80 32.35
N ALA A 10 -12.37 -54.83 32.27
CA ALA A 10 -10.93 -54.70 32.50
C ALA A 10 -10.18 -54.06 31.32
N PHE A 11 -10.71 -54.14 30.09
CA PHE A 11 -10.11 -53.49 28.91
C PHE A 11 -10.47 -52.01 28.79
N ALA A 12 -11.57 -51.57 29.39
CA ALA A 12 -11.98 -50.16 29.43
C ALA A 12 -11.17 -49.31 30.44
N LEU A 13 -10.49 -49.94 31.40
CA LEU A 13 -9.67 -49.27 32.43
C LEU A 13 -8.20 -49.08 32.03
N LEU A 14 -7.81 -49.51 30.83
CA LEU A 14 -6.48 -49.27 30.23
C LEU A 14 -6.56 -48.33 29.01
N ALA A 15 -7.68 -47.62 28.83
CA ALA A 15 -7.71 -46.46 27.96
C ALA A 15 -6.80 -45.39 28.59
N GLY A 16 -5.51 -45.46 28.24
CA GLY A 16 -4.55 -44.41 28.53
C GLY A 16 -5.19 -43.10 28.15
N VAL A 17 -5.17 -42.14 29.07
CA VAL A 17 -5.51 -40.76 28.76
C VAL A 17 -4.66 -40.39 27.56
N ALA A 18 -5.28 -40.28 26.39
CA ALA A 18 -4.63 -39.66 25.24
C ALA A 18 -4.43 -38.20 25.65
N ARG A 19 -3.30 -37.93 26.28
CA ARG A 19 -2.77 -36.58 26.33
C ARG A 19 -2.37 -36.30 24.90
N ALA A 20 -3.06 -35.37 24.27
CA ALA A 20 -2.47 -34.65 23.16
C ALA A 20 -1.20 -34.03 23.73
N ASP A 21 -0.05 -34.60 23.40
CA ASP A 21 1.20 -33.86 23.50
C ASP A 21 1.06 -32.72 22.50
N ASP A 22 1.29 -31.50 22.96
CA ASP A 22 1.50 -30.34 22.11
C ASP A 22 2.55 -30.75 21.07
N THR A 23 2.12 -31.04 19.84
CA THR A 23 3.06 -31.19 18.73
C THR A 23 3.69 -29.82 18.54
N GLU A 24 4.86 -29.68 19.13
CA GLU A 24 5.88 -28.68 18.86
C GLU A 24 5.75 -28.19 17.42
N ILE A 25 5.39 -26.91 17.28
CA ILE A 25 5.53 -26.16 16.04
C ILE A 25 7.04 -26.06 15.82
N TYR A 26 7.60 -27.08 15.17
CA TYR A 26 8.97 -27.05 14.71
C TYR A 26 9.03 -26.06 13.54
N PHE A 27 9.53 -24.87 13.83
CA PHE A 27 10.04 -23.93 12.83
C PHE A 27 11.26 -24.57 12.16
N ALA A 28 11.03 -25.42 11.17
CA ALA A 28 12.08 -25.82 10.24
C ALA A 28 12.39 -24.62 9.33
N GLY A 29 13.18 -23.67 9.85
CA GLY A 29 13.88 -22.65 9.07
C GLY A 29 13.08 -21.97 7.96
N ALA A 30 11.81 -21.64 8.19
CA ALA A 30 11.18 -20.57 7.42
C ALA A 30 11.96 -19.31 7.80
N THR A 31 12.83 -18.85 6.91
CA THR A 31 13.43 -17.52 7.03
C THR A 31 12.28 -16.55 7.29
N ASN A 32 12.29 -15.91 8.46
CA ASN A 32 11.27 -14.95 8.87
C ASN A 32 11.01 -14.00 7.69
N ALA A 33 9.82 -14.10 7.08
CA ALA A 33 9.45 -13.26 5.94
C ALA A 33 9.44 -11.77 6.29
N GLY A 34 9.53 -11.43 7.58
CA GLY A 34 9.43 -10.07 8.08
C GLY A 34 8.01 -9.55 7.93
N ALA A 35 7.68 -8.49 8.67
CA ALA A 35 6.40 -7.82 8.49
C ALA A 35 6.36 -7.16 7.09
N PRO A 36 5.22 -7.20 6.37
CA PRO A 36 5.10 -6.57 5.05
C PRO A 36 5.32 -5.06 5.13
N ASN A 37 5.90 -4.49 4.08
CA ASN A 37 6.08 -3.05 3.93
C ASN A 37 4.92 -2.45 3.13
N ILE A 38 4.18 -1.54 3.73
CA ILE A 38 3.02 -0.88 3.12
C ILE A 38 3.29 0.63 3.03
N LEU A 39 3.37 1.16 1.82
CA LEU A 39 3.50 2.59 1.57
C LEU A 39 2.15 3.15 1.11
N PHE A 40 1.55 4.02 1.93
CA PHE A 40 0.34 4.75 1.53
C PHE A 40 0.72 5.99 0.72
N ILE A 41 0.10 6.17 -0.44
CA ILE A 41 0.18 7.39 -1.24
C ILE A 41 -1.20 8.06 -1.18
N LEU A 42 -1.27 9.21 -0.55
CA LEU A 42 -2.52 9.93 -0.32
C LEU A 42 -2.73 11.11 -1.26
N ASP A 43 -3.96 11.29 -1.69
CA ASP A 43 -4.40 12.44 -2.46
C ASP A 43 -4.63 13.64 -1.54
N ALA A 44 -3.83 14.68 -1.71
CA ALA A 44 -4.04 16.00 -1.11
C ALA A 44 -4.22 17.08 -2.19
N SER A 45 -4.68 16.70 -3.38
CA SER A 45 -4.99 17.63 -4.46
C SER A 45 -6.21 18.50 -4.14
N ARG A 46 -6.43 19.55 -4.94
CA ARG A 46 -7.54 20.49 -4.72
C ARG A 46 -8.89 19.79 -4.63
N SER A 47 -9.17 18.77 -5.46
CA SER A 47 -10.46 18.03 -5.49
C SER A 47 -10.86 17.41 -4.16
N MET A 48 -9.88 17.14 -3.30
CA MET A 48 -10.11 16.57 -1.98
C MET A 48 -10.77 17.55 -0.98
N ARG A 49 -10.90 18.84 -1.33
CA ARG A 49 -11.63 19.86 -0.55
C ARG A 49 -13.16 19.75 -0.67
N TRP A 50 -13.67 19.01 -1.66
CA TRP A 50 -15.11 18.84 -1.89
C TRP A 50 -15.67 17.70 -1.05
N ARG A 51 -17.01 17.63 -0.92
CA ARG A 51 -17.66 16.44 -0.35
C ARG A 51 -17.73 15.33 -1.40
N PRO A 52 -17.87 14.05 -1.03
CA PRO A 52 -18.02 12.96 -2.00
C PRO A 52 -19.19 13.14 -2.96
N GLN A 53 -20.29 13.75 -2.47
CA GLN A 53 -21.54 13.92 -3.20
C GLN A 53 -21.56 15.19 -4.07
N ASP A 54 -20.59 16.08 -3.89
CA ASP A 54 -20.51 17.33 -4.61
C ASP A 54 -19.63 17.12 -5.86
N ASP A 55 -20.14 17.46 -7.04
CA ASP A 55 -19.32 17.59 -8.25
C ASP A 55 -18.55 18.93 -8.18
N PRO A 56 -17.24 18.96 -8.47
CA PRO A 56 -16.51 20.23 -8.54
C PRO A 56 -17.10 21.09 -9.68
N PRO A 57 -17.60 22.31 -9.41
CA PRO A 57 -18.24 23.12 -10.45
C PRO A 57 -17.23 23.55 -11.51
N LEU A 58 -17.63 23.46 -12.78
CA LEU A 58 -16.86 23.88 -13.98
C LEU A 58 -16.56 25.40 -14.06
N ASN A 59 -16.87 26.20 -13.03
CA ASN A 59 -16.75 27.66 -13.07
C ASN A 59 -16.00 28.20 -11.83
N LEU A 60 -14.82 28.77 -12.07
CA LEU A 60 -13.85 29.22 -11.07
C LEU A 60 -14.17 30.58 -10.42
N SER A 61 -15.28 31.26 -10.79
CA SER A 61 -15.48 32.64 -10.34
C SER A 61 -16.20 32.82 -9.00
N GLN A 62 -16.86 31.80 -8.44
CA GLN A 62 -17.39 31.79 -7.05
C GLN A 62 -17.65 30.33 -6.62
N PRO A 63 -16.97 29.77 -5.60
CA PRO A 63 -17.36 28.46 -5.08
C PRO A 63 -18.34 28.66 -3.90
N PRO A 64 -19.65 28.40 -4.04
CA PRO A 64 -20.32 27.68 -2.96
C PRO A 64 -19.73 26.25 -2.98
N PHE A 65 -19.61 25.58 -1.83
CA PHE A 65 -19.28 24.13 -1.70
C PHE A 65 -17.81 23.69 -1.55
N ALA A 66 -16.79 24.53 -1.74
CA ALA A 66 -15.46 24.19 -1.18
C ALA A 66 -15.55 24.29 0.34
N VAL A 67 -15.74 23.16 1.02
CA VAL A 67 -15.95 23.16 2.46
C VAL A 67 -14.68 23.47 3.27
N GLY A 68 -13.52 23.52 2.60
CA GLY A 68 -12.20 23.64 3.24
C GLY A 68 -11.71 22.28 3.71
N ALA A 69 -10.39 22.08 3.72
CA ALA A 69 -9.76 20.82 4.14
C ALA A 69 -10.14 20.42 5.58
N ASP A 70 -10.34 21.42 6.44
CA ASP A 70 -10.71 21.24 7.84
C ASP A 70 -12.16 20.79 8.03
N ASN A 71 -12.97 20.78 6.98
CA ASN A 71 -14.34 20.33 7.09
C ASN A 71 -14.39 18.80 7.22
N PRO A 72 -15.05 18.25 8.24
CA PRO A 72 -15.15 16.81 8.45
C PRO A 72 -15.88 16.07 7.32
N ALA A 73 -16.68 16.77 6.50
CA ALA A 73 -17.36 16.19 5.35
C ALA A 73 -16.54 16.25 4.05
N SER A 74 -15.35 16.89 4.06
CA SER A 74 -14.47 16.91 2.89
C SER A 74 -13.95 15.50 2.59
N ARG A 75 -13.65 15.24 1.32
CA ARG A 75 -13.05 13.98 0.88
C ARG A 75 -11.72 13.72 1.59
N PHE A 76 -10.91 14.75 1.80
CA PHE A 76 -9.65 14.67 2.55
C PHE A 76 -9.87 14.23 4.00
N ALA A 77 -10.81 14.85 4.72
CA ALA A 77 -11.09 14.50 6.11
C ALA A 77 -11.60 13.05 6.24
N ILE A 78 -12.49 12.63 5.34
CA ILE A 78 -13.00 11.26 5.27
C ILE A 78 -11.86 10.27 5.00
N MET A 79 -10.99 10.58 4.03
CA MET A 79 -9.81 9.77 3.73
C MET A 79 -8.89 9.62 4.94
N LYS A 80 -8.57 10.72 5.62
CA LYS A 80 -7.73 10.73 6.82
C LYS A 80 -8.32 9.82 7.90
N ASN A 81 -9.60 9.99 8.22
CA ASN A 81 -10.28 9.21 9.25
C ASN A 81 -10.28 7.71 8.91
N ALA A 82 -10.64 7.36 7.67
CA ALA A 82 -10.66 5.98 7.21
C ALA A 82 -9.27 5.32 7.25
N LEU A 83 -8.22 6.06 6.90
CA LEU A 83 -6.84 5.57 6.99
C LEU A 83 -6.40 5.33 8.43
N VAL A 84 -6.62 6.29 9.33
CA VAL A 84 -6.27 6.12 10.76
C VAL A 84 -7.03 4.94 11.36
N ALA A 85 -8.32 4.79 11.03
CA ALA A 85 -9.12 3.63 11.43
C ALA A 85 -8.57 2.31 10.85
N ALA A 86 -8.10 2.28 9.61
CA ALA A 86 -7.47 1.09 9.04
C ALA A 86 -6.13 0.76 9.74
N LEU A 87 -5.27 1.76 9.96
CA LEU A 87 -3.96 1.59 10.59
C LEU A 87 -4.07 1.03 12.02
N THR A 88 -5.02 1.53 12.82
CA THR A 88 -5.28 1.00 14.18
C THR A 88 -5.68 -0.47 14.21
N ASN A 89 -6.15 -1.01 13.08
CA ASN A 89 -6.55 -2.40 12.95
C ASN A 89 -5.42 -3.32 12.43
N ILE A 90 -4.28 -2.77 12.01
CA ILE A 90 -3.12 -3.55 11.55
C ILE A 90 -2.34 -4.04 12.76
N ARG A 91 -2.07 -5.36 12.83
CA ARG A 91 -1.32 -5.96 13.94
C ARG A 91 0.16 -6.16 13.65
N GLU A 92 0.51 -6.51 12.41
CA GLU A 92 1.88 -6.87 12.03
C GLU A 92 2.16 -6.41 10.59
N ALA A 93 2.63 -5.17 10.46
CA ALA A 93 3.12 -4.58 9.21
C ALA A 93 4.06 -3.41 9.54
N ASN A 94 4.86 -3.01 8.55
CA ASN A 94 5.51 -1.71 8.54
C ASN A 94 4.71 -0.78 7.62
N VAL A 95 4.49 0.47 8.05
CA VAL A 95 3.71 1.46 7.30
C VAL A 95 4.51 2.73 7.07
N GLY A 96 4.39 3.28 5.87
CA GLY A 96 4.96 4.55 5.46
C GLY A 96 3.92 5.44 4.78
N LEU A 97 4.29 6.70 4.58
CA LEU A 97 3.39 7.71 4.02
C LEU A 97 4.10 8.56 2.97
N ILE A 98 3.44 8.74 1.83
CA ILE A 98 3.65 9.82 0.85
C ILE A 98 2.29 10.49 0.62
N ASN A 99 2.30 11.75 0.21
CA ASN A 99 1.14 12.40 -0.38
C ASN A 99 1.55 13.07 -1.69
N TYR A 100 0.59 13.35 -2.56
CA TYR A 100 0.75 14.31 -3.66
C TYR A 100 -0.28 15.41 -3.55
N GLY A 101 -0.08 16.50 -4.29
CA GLY A 101 -0.80 17.74 -4.05
C GLY A 101 -0.31 18.42 -2.76
N GLY A 102 -1.08 19.40 -2.30
CA GLY A 102 -0.73 20.30 -1.20
C GLY A 102 0.21 21.43 -1.60
N HIS A 103 0.41 21.67 -2.89
CA HIS A 103 1.16 22.80 -3.41
C HIS A 103 0.76 23.11 -4.87
N ASP A 104 0.94 24.35 -5.31
CA ASP A 104 0.58 24.77 -6.67
C ASP A 104 1.73 24.60 -7.70
N GLU A 105 2.86 23.99 -7.33
CA GLU A 105 3.96 23.71 -8.26
C GLU A 105 3.59 22.61 -9.26
N GLU A 106 3.57 22.96 -10.55
CA GLU A 106 3.27 22.05 -11.67
C GLU A 106 4.36 20.98 -11.84
N ALA A 107 3.97 19.76 -12.25
CA ALA A 107 4.84 18.60 -12.51
C ALA A 107 5.63 18.06 -11.30
N MET A 108 5.37 18.59 -10.11
CA MET A 108 6.13 18.26 -8.91
C MET A 108 5.35 17.27 -8.04
N ALA A 109 5.98 16.17 -7.68
CA ALA A 109 5.50 15.32 -6.57
C ALA A 109 6.13 15.77 -5.24
N ASN A 110 5.79 15.03 -4.18
CA ASN A 110 6.41 15.17 -2.87
C ASN A 110 7.32 13.97 -2.57
N GLY A 111 8.26 14.16 -1.65
CA GLY A 111 9.02 13.06 -1.08
C GLY A 111 8.28 12.32 0.04
N VAL A 112 8.85 11.19 0.46
CA VAL A 112 8.39 10.38 1.60
C VAL A 112 8.16 11.25 2.85
N LYS A 113 6.94 11.22 3.40
CA LYS A 113 6.51 12.02 4.57
C LYS A 113 6.67 11.31 5.89
N PHE A 114 6.62 9.99 5.85
CA PHE A 114 6.89 9.12 6.98
C PHE A 114 7.59 7.86 6.45
N PRO A 115 8.82 7.56 6.89
CA PRO A 115 9.52 6.34 6.46
C PRO A 115 8.77 5.10 6.92
N ILE A 116 8.83 4.03 6.13
CA ILE A 116 8.21 2.75 6.49
C ILE A 116 8.82 2.24 7.79
N ALA A 117 7.97 2.12 8.81
CA ALA A 117 8.34 1.69 10.16
C ALA A 117 7.23 0.81 10.75
N PRO A 118 7.53 -0.03 11.76
CA PRO A 118 6.53 -0.88 12.40
C PRO A 118 5.29 -0.11 12.87
N VAL A 119 4.11 -0.68 12.66
CA VAL A 119 2.85 -0.11 13.17
C VAL A 119 2.83 -0.23 14.70
N THR A 120 2.78 0.91 15.38
CA THR A 120 2.60 1.05 16.82
C THR A 120 1.63 2.22 17.06
N PRO A 121 1.02 2.34 18.25
CA PRO A 121 0.18 3.50 18.58
C PRO A 121 0.90 4.84 18.36
N GLU A 122 2.21 4.89 18.62
CA GLU A 122 3.06 6.07 18.43
C GLU A 122 3.27 6.39 16.94
N THR A 123 3.54 5.39 16.09
CA THR A 123 3.70 5.62 14.66
C THR A 123 2.37 5.98 13.99
N VAL A 124 1.24 5.42 14.44
CA VAL A 124 -0.10 5.83 13.98
C VAL A 124 -0.37 7.30 14.32
N ALA A 125 -0.10 7.71 15.57
CA ALA A 125 -0.25 9.11 15.97
C ALA A 125 0.70 10.05 15.19
N ALA A 126 1.93 9.62 14.90
CA ALA A 126 2.86 10.39 14.10
C ALA A 126 2.37 10.56 12.65
N ILE A 127 1.84 9.51 12.03
CA ILE A 127 1.23 9.55 10.70
C ILE A 127 0.03 10.48 10.69
N GLU A 128 -0.88 10.37 11.68
CA GLU A 128 -2.03 11.25 11.80
C GLU A 128 -1.63 12.72 11.90
N ASN A 129 -0.63 13.04 12.74
CA ASN A 129 -0.10 14.39 12.86
C ASN A 129 0.54 14.89 11.55
N ARG A 130 1.17 14.00 10.78
CA ARG A 130 1.76 14.36 9.48
C ARG A 130 0.68 14.72 8.47
N ILE A 131 -0.38 13.90 8.39
CA ILE A 131 -1.52 14.14 7.49
C ILE A 131 -2.25 15.43 7.88
N ALA A 132 -2.39 15.71 9.18
CA ALA A 132 -3.01 16.94 9.66
C ALA A 132 -2.25 18.22 9.25
N GLY A 133 -0.97 18.11 8.90
CA GLY A 133 -0.14 19.22 8.42
C GLY A 133 -0.14 19.41 6.91
N PHE A 134 -0.82 18.55 6.14
CA PHE A 134 -0.89 18.69 4.70
C PHE A 134 -1.79 19.86 4.31
N GLU A 135 -1.30 20.68 3.39
CA GLU A 135 -2.18 21.52 2.60
C GLU A 135 -2.97 20.65 1.62
N VAL A 136 -4.21 21.04 1.33
CA VAL A 136 -5.08 20.32 0.39
C VAL A 136 -5.39 21.26 -0.76
N ASP A 137 -4.51 21.26 -1.75
CA ASP A 137 -4.57 22.12 -2.92
C ASP A 137 -3.69 21.55 -4.04
N GLY A 138 -3.63 22.24 -5.17
CA GLY A 138 -2.77 21.87 -6.28
C GLY A 138 -3.29 20.68 -7.08
N PHE A 139 -2.34 20.05 -7.76
CA PHE A 139 -2.57 19.07 -8.81
C PHE A 139 -2.51 17.60 -8.29
N THR A 140 -2.74 16.65 -9.18
CA THR A 140 -2.83 15.20 -8.94
C THR A 140 -1.70 14.43 -9.70
N PRO A 141 -0.40 14.66 -9.39
CA PRO A 141 0.75 14.09 -10.12
C PRO A 141 1.03 12.63 -9.71
N ILE A 142 0.12 11.74 -10.10
CA ILE A 142 0.10 10.33 -9.69
C ILE A 142 1.35 9.59 -10.18
N VAL A 143 1.76 9.78 -11.44
CA VAL A 143 2.88 9.04 -12.03
C VAL A 143 4.20 9.46 -11.38
N GLN A 144 4.40 10.76 -11.15
CA GLN A 144 5.57 11.31 -10.46
C GLN A 144 5.69 10.75 -9.03
N SER A 145 4.56 10.58 -8.36
CA SER A 145 4.52 10.08 -6.98
C SER A 145 4.73 8.56 -6.89
N LEU A 146 4.22 7.80 -7.85
CA LEU A 146 4.56 6.38 -8.01
C LEU A 146 6.05 6.21 -8.35
N TYR A 147 6.61 7.10 -9.18
CA TYR A 147 8.03 7.07 -9.51
C TYR A 147 8.90 7.37 -8.28
N GLU A 148 8.60 8.43 -7.50
CA GLU A 148 9.33 8.71 -6.25
C GLU A 148 9.20 7.54 -5.25
N SER A 149 8.03 6.91 -5.18
CA SER A 149 7.82 5.70 -4.37
C SER A 149 8.70 4.54 -4.82
N ALA A 150 8.85 4.32 -6.13
CA ALA A 150 9.76 3.33 -6.68
C ALA A 150 11.20 3.61 -6.25
N ARG A 151 11.66 4.87 -6.36
CA ARG A 151 12.99 5.29 -5.91
C ARG A 151 13.20 5.01 -4.42
N TYR A 152 12.18 5.28 -3.61
CA TYR A 152 12.22 5.02 -2.17
C TYR A 152 12.42 3.53 -1.87
N PHE A 153 11.61 2.65 -2.46
CA PHE A 153 11.76 1.20 -2.28
C PHE A 153 13.12 0.67 -2.78
N ARG A 154 13.66 1.25 -3.85
CA ARG A 154 14.93 0.85 -4.47
C ARG A 154 16.16 1.47 -3.81
N GLY A 155 15.97 2.35 -2.81
CA GLY A 155 17.07 3.04 -2.14
C GLY A 155 17.87 3.97 -3.05
N GLU A 156 17.21 4.58 -4.03
CA GLU A 156 17.82 5.49 -4.99
C GLU A 156 17.86 6.93 -4.45
N ASP A 157 18.43 7.86 -5.22
CA ASP A 157 18.44 9.27 -4.81
C ASP A 157 17.01 9.79 -4.60
N VAL A 158 16.84 10.81 -3.76
CA VAL A 158 15.58 11.54 -3.61
C VAL A 158 15.41 12.45 -4.84
N ASP A 159 14.26 12.42 -5.53
CA ASP A 159 13.99 13.33 -6.67
C ASP A 159 13.17 14.52 -6.18
N TYR A 160 11.89 14.28 -5.99
CA TYR A 160 10.89 15.30 -5.76
C TYR A 160 10.90 15.79 -4.31
N GLY A 161 11.43 14.98 -3.40
CA GLY A 161 11.62 15.30 -1.99
C GLY A 161 12.80 16.24 -1.66
N VAL A 162 13.67 16.56 -2.61
CA VAL A 162 14.74 17.58 -2.42
C VAL A 162 14.14 18.94 -2.76
N SER A 163 13.46 19.56 -1.79
CA SER A 163 12.75 20.84 -2.00
C SER A 163 12.88 21.77 -0.80
N ALA A 164 12.85 23.08 -1.06
CA ALA A 164 12.70 24.11 -0.04
C ALA A 164 11.24 24.31 0.40
N ASN A 165 10.27 23.77 -0.36
CA ASN A 165 8.86 23.79 0.00
C ASN A 165 8.58 22.73 1.09
N PRO A 166 8.08 23.11 2.28
CA PRO A 166 7.76 22.18 3.36
C PRO A 166 6.72 21.11 2.97
N GLN A 167 5.81 21.43 2.05
CA GLN A 167 4.80 20.49 1.56
C GLN A 167 5.42 19.42 0.66
N ARG A 168 6.60 19.67 0.07
CA ARG A 168 7.31 18.74 -0.83
C ARG A 168 8.42 17.96 -0.17
N ILE A 169 9.16 18.59 0.76
CA ILE A 169 10.38 18.02 1.33
C ILE A 169 10.15 16.60 1.90
N ALA A 170 11.10 15.70 1.64
CA ALA A 170 11.11 14.37 2.25
C ALA A 170 11.47 14.47 3.74
N ASP A 171 10.92 13.56 4.53
CA ASP A 171 11.28 13.40 5.93
C ASP A 171 12.78 13.06 6.06
N PRO A 172 13.53 13.77 6.91
CA PRO A 172 14.96 13.49 7.11
C PRO A 172 15.26 12.06 7.57
N GLY A 173 14.31 11.36 8.19
CA GLY A 173 14.46 9.96 8.56
C GLY A 173 14.37 8.98 7.38
N ALA A 174 13.84 9.43 6.23
CA ALA A 174 13.64 8.57 5.06
C ALA A 174 14.89 8.40 4.20
N TYR A 175 15.90 9.27 4.31
CA TYR A 175 17.08 9.24 3.46
C TYR A 175 18.39 9.51 4.22
N THR A 176 19.50 9.04 3.66
CA THR A 176 20.85 9.42 4.08
C THR A 176 21.36 10.56 3.21
N LYS A 177 21.93 11.58 3.86
CA LYS A 177 22.42 12.79 3.19
C LYS A 177 23.88 12.64 2.80
N PHE A 178 24.20 12.89 1.53
CA PHE A 178 25.56 12.87 1.00
C PHE A 178 25.93 14.23 0.45
N PHE A 179 27.03 14.79 0.93
CA PHE A 179 27.59 16.00 0.37
C PHE A 179 28.24 15.72 -0.99
N LEU A 180 28.05 16.65 -1.92
CA LEU A 180 28.70 16.64 -3.22
C LEU A 180 29.96 17.50 -3.17
N ASP A 181 30.93 17.19 -4.05
CA ASP A 181 32.15 17.99 -4.25
C ASP A 181 31.87 19.27 -5.05
N GLN A 182 30.73 19.91 -4.78
CA GLN A 182 30.27 21.13 -5.43
C GLN A 182 29.67 22.06 -4.38
N THR A 183 29.79 23.37 -4.62
CA THR A 183 29.15 24.40 -3.80
C THR A 183 28.04 25.10 -4.58
N GLU A 184 27.04 25.58 -3.86
CA GLU A 184 26.03 26.49 -4.37
C GLU A 184 26.02 27.78 -3.55
N THR A 185 25.76 28.89 -4.24
CA THR A 185 25.63 30.21 -3.63
C THR A 185 24.17 30.45 -3.32
N LEU A 186 23.83 30.66 -2.05
CA LEU A 186 22.50 31.01 -1.60
C LEU A 186 22.48 32.45 -1.10
N GLN A 187 21.33 33.11 -1.26
CA GLN A 187 21.12 34.47 -0.80
C GLN A 187 20.28 34.46 0.48
N GLY A 188 20.84 34.99 1.57
CA GLY A 188 20.15 35.20 2.84
C GLY A 188 19.78 36.67 3.05
N HIS A 189 18.90 36.93 4.03
CA HIS A 189 18.55 38.28 4.44
C HIS A 189 18.33 38.40 5.95
N PHE A 190 18.50 39.60 6.50
CA PHE A 190 18.09 39.94 7.88
C PHE A 190 17.66 41.41 7.97
N SER A 191 16.72 41.69 8.88
CA SER A 191 16.20 43.05 9.10
C SER A 191 17.14 43.85 10.00
N ALA A 192 17.73 44.92 9.45
CA ALA A 192 18.46 45.94 10.19
C ALA A 192 18.61 47.21 9.33
N PHE A 193 18.69 48.37 9.98
CA PHE A 193 18.91 49.63 9.28
C PHE A 193 20.27 49.66 8.56
N CYS A 194 20.37 50.36 7.42
CA CYS A 194 21.62 50.46 6.67
C CYS A 194 22.68 51.35 7.34
N ASN A 195 22.33 52.03 8.43
CA ASN A 195 23.25 52.87 9.20
C ASN A 195 24.00 52.10 10.30
N THR A 196 23.65 50.82 10.54
CA THR A 196 24.39 49.94 11.43
C THR A 196 25.32 49.04 10.62
N SER A 197 26.57 48.91 11.05
CA SER A 197 27.47 47.91 10.46
C SER A 197 27.11 46.55 11.04
N PRO A 198 26.70 45.56 10.22
CA PRO A 198 26.34 44.25 10.73
C PRO A 198 27.56 43.46 11.21
N ASP A 199 27.38 42.67 12.27
CA ASP A 199 28.40 41.74 12.74
C ASP A 199 28.37 40.47 11.87
N LEU A 200 29.23 40.46 10.86
CA LEU A 200 29.32 39.34 9.91
C LEU A 200 29.87 38.06 10.56
N GLY A 201 30.70 38.16 11.59
CA GLY A 201 31.24 36.99 12.30
C GLY A 201 30.17 36.30 13.13
N ALA A 202 29.33 37.08 13.82
CA ALA A 202 28.17 36.56 14.54
C ALA A 202 27.15 35.92 13.58
N LEU A 203 26.89 36.57 12.44
CA LEU A 203 25.97 36.04 11.42
C LEU A 203 26.49 34.75 10.78
N GLU A 204 27.78 34.68 10.44
CA GLU A 204 28.40 33.44 9.93
C GLU A 204 28.33 32.31 10.96
N THR A 205 28.57 32.61 12.25
CA THR A 205 28.47 31.63 13.35
C THR A 205 27.03 31.12 13.51
N GLN A 206 26.04 32.02 13.45
CA GLN A 206 24.64 31.63 13.50
C GLN A 206 24.24 30.74 12.31
N LEU A 207 24.68 31.09 11.10
CA LEU A 207 24.42 30.28 9.90
C LEU A 207 25.03 28.90 10.02
N ARG A 208 26.31 28.81 10.43
CA ARG A 208 27.00 27.53 10.67
C ARG A 208 26.32 26.69 11.75
N THR A 209 25.79 27.32 12.79
CA THR A 209 25.03 26.61 13.84
C THR A 209 23.68 26.09 13.31
N SER A 210 22.99 26.88 12.49
CA SER A 210 21.65 26.54 11.98
C SER A 210 21.66 25.51 10.84
N LEU A 211 22.65 25.60 9.93
CA LEU A 211 22.77 24.74 8.75
C LEU A 211 23.73 23.56 8.96
N GLY A 212 24.58 23.63 9.99
CA GLY A 212 25.69 22.71 10.25
C GLY A 212 27.01 23.23 9.69
N GLU A 213 28.10 23.07 10.46
CA GLU A 213 29.42 23.58 10.05
C GLU A 213 29.92 22.93 8.75
N ASP A 214 29.62 21.65 8.56
CA ASP A 214 29.99 20.88 7.36
C ASP A 214 29.28 21.38 6.09
N TYR A 215 28.12 22.03 6.25
CA TYR A 215 27.31 22.58 5.18
C TYR A 215 27.92 23.85 4.59
N VAL A 216 28.56 24.70 5.39
CA VAL A 216 29.00 26.04 4.97
C VAL A 216 30.48 26.03 4.56
N GLN A 217 30.77 26.30 3.29
CA GLN A 217 32.14 26.19 2.72
C GLN A 217 32.90 27.51 2.61
N GLY A 218 32.28 28.63 2.93
CA GLY A 218 32.92 29.94 2.80
C GLY A 218 32.33 30.98 3.74
N SER A 219 32.95 32.15 3.74
CA SER A 219 32.46 33.32 4.48
C SER A 219 31.35 34.03 3.72
N LEU A 220 30.61 34.86 4.45
CA LEU A 220 29.61 35.75 3.88
C LEU A 220 30.22 36.68 2.82
N SER A 221 29.51 36.88 1.72
CA SER A 221 29.90 37.77 0.63
C SER A 221 28.66 38.50 0.09
N GLY A 222 28.81 39.35 -0.94
CA GLY A 222 27.66 39.97 -1.60
C GLY A 222 26.78 40.87 -0.72
N LEU A 223 27.33 41.38 0.40
CA LEU A 223 26.58 42.17 1.37
C LEU A 223 26.01 43.45 0.74
N ARG A 224 24.70 43.60 0.75
CA ARG A 224 23.98 44.77 0.23
C ARG A 224 22.92 45.19 1.22
N CYS A 225 22.70 46.49 1.36
CA CYS A 225 21.62 47.01 2.18
C CYS A 225 20.57 47.71 1.32
N ASN A 226 19.31 47.37 1.56
CA ASN A 226 18.15 47.97 0.92
C ASN A 226 17.35 48.74 1.96
N ASN A 227 17.31 50.07 1.83
CA ASN A 227 16.47 50.92 2.68
C ASN A 227 15.02 50.84 2.23
N THR A 228 14.11 50.74 3.20
CA THR A 228 12.67 50.90 2.97
C THR A 228 12.32 52.36 3.24
N THR A 229 11.90 53.08 2.20
CA THR A 229 11.46 54.48 2.34
C THR A 229 9.97 54.55 2.63
N SER A 230 9.58 55.42 3.54
CA SER A 230 8.20 55.85 3.73
C SER A 230 7.69 56.58 2.49
N GLY A 231 6.38 56.61 2.32
CA GLY A 231 5.76 57.23 1.17
C GLY A 231 4.26 57.05 1.22
N THR A 232 3.58 57.71 0.29
CA THR A 232 2.13 57.66 0.16
C THR A 232 1.76 57.03 -1.15
N CYS A 233 0.85 56.08 -1.10
CA CYS A 233 0.24 55.56 -2.30
C CYS A 233 -0.82 56.54 -2.79
N THR A 234 -0.73 56.91 -4.06
CA THR A 234 -1.62 57.89 -4.69
C THR A 234 -2.76 57.24 -5.47
N GLU A 235 -2.68 55.93 -5.72
CA GLU A 235 -3.68 55.18 -6.47
C GLU A 235 -3.63 53.70 -6.07
N TYR A 236 -4.78 53.08 -5.84
CA TYR A 236 -4.90 51.66 -5.47
C TYR A 236 -5.75 50.91 -6.49
N LYS A 237 -5.43 49.64 -6.74
CA LYS A 237 -6.32 48.72 -7.47
C LYS A 237 -7.50 48.31 -6.57
N GLU A 238 -8.54 47.74 -7.16
CA GLU A 238 -9.63 47.10 -6.41
C GLU A 238 -9.16 45.97 -5.48
N SER A 239 -8.02 45.34 -5.77
CA SER A 239 -7.38 44.33 -4.90
C SER A 239 -6.71 44.92 -3.65
N GLY A 240 -6.66 46.25 -3.50
CA GLY A 240 -5.96 46.94 -2.42
C GLY A 240 -4.46 47.11 -2.63
N GLU A 241 -3.91 46.64 -3.76
CA GLU A 241 -2.52 46.90 -4.13
C GLU A 241 -2.29 48.36 -4.53
N CYS A 242 -1.19 48.94 -4.07
CA CYS A 242 -0.76 50.27 -4.50
C CYS A 242 -0.26 50.25 -5.95
N VAL A 243 -0.80 51.12 -6.79
CA VAL A 243 -0.41 51.28 -8.20
C VAL A 243 0.64 52.35 -8.38
N ASN A 244 0.54 53.45 -7.62
CA ASN A 244 1.47 54.58 -7.70
C ASN A 244 1.95 55.00 -6.32
N PHE A 245 3.12 54.52 -5.93
CA PHE A 245 3.77 54.88 -4.68
C PHE A 245 4.69 56.09 -4.88
N VAL A 246 4.47 57.16 -4.11
CA VAL A 246 5.35 58.33 -4.07
C VAL A 246 6.17 58.28 -2.78
N SER A 247 7.48 58.07 -2.93
CA SER A 247 8.43 58.05 -1.81
C SER A 247 8.57 59.45 -1.19
N SER A 248 8.53 59.54 0.14
CA SER A 248 8.78 60.77 0.89
C SER A 248 10.28 61.04 1.09
N GLY A 249 11.13 60.06 0.79
CA GLY A 249 12.57 60.07 1.07
C GLY A 249 12.96 59.75 2.52
N GLU A 250 11.99 59.58 3.43
CA GLU A 250 12.25 59.22 4.83
C GLU A 250 12.45 57.70 4.97
N VAL A 251 13.52 57.24 5.62
CA VAL A 251 13.82 55.80 5.77
C VAL A 251 13.13 55.25 7.03
N ASN A 252 12.17 54.33 6.85
CA ASN A 252 11.41 53.72 7.95
C ASN A 252 11.86 52.30 8.31
N GLY A 253 12.82 51.75 7.57
CA GLY A 253 13.37 50.43 7.82
C GLY A 253 14.49 50.10 6.83
N GLY A 254 15.07 48.92 6.99
CA GLY A 254 16.01 48.38 6.02
C GLY A 254 16.20 46.89 6.24
N PHE A 255 16.67 46.22 5.21
CA PHE A 255 17.14 44.84 5.32
C PHE A 255 18.47 44.71 4.58
N TRP A 256 19.31 43.84 5.13
CA TRP A 256 20.56 43.45 4.51
C TRP A 256 20.36 42.12 3.80
N THR A 257 20.94 42.00 2.62
CA THR A 257 21.08 40.72 1.90
C THR A 257 22.54 40.33 1.82
N TYR A 258 22.81 39.04 1.83
CA TYR A 258 24.16 38.49 1.75
C TYR A 258 24.15 37.17 0.99
N ASP A 259 25.29 36.83 0.41
CA ASP A 259 25.53 35.56 -0.27
C ASP A 259 26.37 34.66 0.64
N TYR A 260 26.05 33.37 0.68
CA TYR A 260 26.82 32.36 1.39
C TYR A 260 26.95 31.08 0.56
N GLN A 261 28.07 30.39 0.71
CA GLN A 261 28.35 29.15 -0.02
C GLN A 261 28.00 27.95 0.84
N VAL A 262 27.15 27.08 0.33
CA VAL A 262 26.88 25.77 0.95
C VAL A 262 27.36 24.64 0.06
N LYS A 263 27.76 23.51 0.67
CA LYS A 263 27.94 22.26 -0.05
C LYS A 263 26.60 21.84 -0.63
N LYS A 264 26.60 21.56 -1.94
CA LYS A 264 25.51 20.81 -2.54
C LYS A 264 25.43 19.44 -1.89
N TRP A 265 24.23 18.88 -1.87
CA TRP A 265 24.00 17.56 -1.31
C TRP A 265 22.97 16.82 -2.15
N ARG A 266 22.99 15.50 -2.03
CA ARG A 266 21.93 14.62 -2.51
C ARG A 266 21.44 13.74 -1.36
N GLY A 267 20.16 13.45 -1.33
CA GLY A 267 19.59 12.44 -0.44
C GLY A 267 19.57 11.11 -1.17
N VAL A 268 19.91 10.02 -0.50
CA VAL A 268 19.71 8.64 -0.98
C VAL A 268 18.72 7.97 -0.05
N TYR A 269 17.62 7.48 -0.58
CA TYR A 269 16.58 6.86 0.21
C TYR A 269 17.11 5.64 0.97
N ASN A 270 16.67 5.52 2.23
CA ASN A 270 16.91 4.34 3.04
C ASN A 270 15.85 3.31 2.66
N SER A 271 16.19 2.39 1.74
CA SER A 271 15.23 1.38 1.26
C SER A 271 14.58 0.63 2.44
N PRO A 272 13.25 0.47 2.45
CA PRO A 272 12.54 -0.32 3.44
C PRO A 272 12.64 -1.84 3.19
N ILE A 273 13.15 -2.28 2.02
CA ILE A 273 13.36 -3.68 1.70
C ILE A 273 14.57 -4.17 2.51
N LYS A 274 14.32 -5.03 3.49
CA LYS A 274 15.37 -5.54 4.40
C LYS A 274 15.59 -7.04 4.32
N ASN A 275 14.70 -7.78 3.66
CA ASN A 275 14.84 -9.23 3.53
C ASN A 275 14.18 -9.74 2.22
N PRO A 276 14.63 -10.90 1.68
CA PRO A 276 14.17 -11.46 0.40
C PRO A 276 12.71 -11.96 0.39
N CYS A 277 12.18 -12.21 1.58
CA CYS A 277 10.85 -12.72 1.86
C CYS A 277 9.83 -11.64 2.24
N GLN A 278 10.24 -10.36 2.27
CA GLN A 278 9.39 -9.24 2.67
C GLN A 278 8.50 -8.78 1.51
N GLU A 279 7.18 -8.81 1.72
CA GLU A 279 6.23 -8.25 0.78
C GLU A 279 6.31 -6.73 0.77
N ASN A 280 6.30 -6.12 -0.43
CA ASN A 280 6.34 -4.67 -0.60
C ASN A 280 5.12 -4.20 -1.37
N VAL A 281 4.45 -3.19 -0.83
CA VAL A 281 3.13 -2.79 -1.30
C VAL A 281 3.00 -1.28 -1.32
N ILE A 282 2.41 -0.77 -2.40
CA ILE A 282 1.92 0.59 -2.52
C ILE A 282 0.39 0.56 -2.43
N VAL A 283 -0.19 1.40 -1.58
CA VAL A 283 -1.63 1.64 -1.52
C VAL A 283 -1.89 3.08 -1.95
N LEU A 284 -2.34 3.26 -3.18
CA LEU A 284 -2.65 4.56 -3.78
C LEU A 284 -4.12 4.91 -3.53
N LEU A 285 -4.37 6.06 -2.91
CA LEU A 285 -5.70 6.66 -2.83
C LEU A 285 -5.78 7.87 -3.77
N SER A 286 -6.89 7.98 -4.51
CA SER A 286 -7.19 9.16 -5.33
C SER A 286 -8.67 9.35 -5.53
N ASP A 287 -9.11 10.61 -5.62
CA ASP A 287 -10.49 10.98 -5.97
C ASP A 287 -10.67 11.46 -7.41
N GLY A 288 -9.61 11.42 -8.21
CA GLY A 288 -9.54 12.21 -9.42
C GLY A 288 -8.82 11.56 -10.60
N LYS A 289 -8.66 12.39 -11.63
CA LYS A 289 -7.84 12.10 -12.81
C LYS A 289 -6.41 12.55 -12.53
N PRO A 290 -5.40 11.93 -13.15
CA PRO A 290 -4.07 12.48 -13.15
C PRO A 290 -4.11 13.85 -13.83
N ASP A 291 -3.51 14.82 -13.17
CA ASP A 291 -3.32 16.20 -13.64
C ASP A 291 -2.04 16.68 -12.97
N ASP A 292 -1.05 17.13 -13.72
CA ASP A 292 0.18 17.67 -13.12
C ASP A 292 0.31 19.18 -13.29
N GLY A 293 -0.71 19.84 -13.85
CA GLY A 293 -0.75 21.27 -14.05
C GLY A 293 -0.05 21.78 -15.31
N LEU A 294 0.70 20.95 -16.04
CA LEU A 294 1.39 21.36 -17.27
C LEU A 294 0.49 21.40 -18.52
N GLY A 295 -0.79 21.00 -18.35
CA GLY A 295 -1.91 21.52 -19.11
C GLY A 295 -2.71 20.49 -19.88
N SER A 296 -3.93 20.22 -19.42
CA SER A 296 -4.94 19.40 -20.10
C SER A 296 -5.52 20.04 -21.39
N ALA A 297 -5.05 21.21 -21.83
CA ALA A 297 -5.49 21.85 -23.09
C ALA A 297 -4.47 22.77 -23.81
N ARG A 298 -3.23 22.97 -23.31
CA ARG A 298 -2.31 23.98 -23.90
C ARG A 298 -0.96 23.48 -24.40
N ASN A 299 -0.47 22.28 -24.05
CA ASN A 299 0.66 21.68 -24.77
C ASN A 299 0.88 20.20 -24.37
N PRO A 300 0.57 19.19 -25.20
CA PRO A 300 0.75 17.77 -24.88
C PRO A 300 2.23 17.30 -24.82
N VAL A 301 3.20 18.21 -24.70
CA VAL A 301 4.65 17.96 -24.84
C VAL A 301 5.41 18.08 -23.51
N ASN A 302 4.72 18.41 -22.40
CA ASN A 302 5.40 18.80 -21.16
C ASN A 302 5.58 17.65 -20.12
N ASP A 303 4.91 16.50 -20.27
CA ASP A 303 5.11 15.32 -19.41
C ASP A 303 6.37 14.51 -19.78
N LEU A 304 7.16 15.02 -20.72
CA LEU A 304 8.28 14.28 -21.31
C LEU A 304 9.34 13.90 -20.26
N ASP A 305 9.50 14.68 -19.18
CA ASP A 305 10.42 14.35 -18.09
C ASP A 305 10.03 13.04 -17.39
N ILE A 306 8.81 12.95 -16.86
CA ILE A 306 8.35 11.75 -16.16
C ILE A 306 8.24 10.55 -17.10
N ILE A 307 7.81 10.77 -18.34
CA ILE A 307 7.79 9.73 -19.38
C ILE A 307 9.20 9.19 -19.60
N ASN A 308 10.20 10.06 -19.80
CA ASN A 308 11.58 9.64 -20.03
C ASN A 308 12.17 8.91 -18.82
N LYS A 309 11.87 9.39 -17.60
CA LYS A 309 12.28 8.73 -16.35
C LYS A 309 11.72 7.31 -16.24
N VAL A 310 10.42 7.13 -16.49
CA VAL A 310 9.79 5.79 -16.45
C VAL A 310 10.31 4.89 -17.59
N GLN A 311 10.47 5.40 -18.80
CA GLN A 311 11.03 4.62 -19.91
C GLN A 311 12.48 4.20 -19.65
N SER A 312 13.27 5.08 -19.04
CA SER A 312 14.64 4.77 -18.62
C SER A 312 14.67 3.69 -17.53
N LEU A 313 13.75 3.75 -16.55
CA LEU A 313 13.65 2.78 -15.47
C LEU A 313 13.18 1.40 -15.98
N THR A 314 12.15 1.39 -16.81
CA THR A 314 11.50 0.14 -17.26
C THR A 314 12.15 -0.47 -18.50
N HIS A 315 13.02 0.27 -19.19
CA HIS A 315 13.57 -0.05 -20.51
C HIS A 315 12.48 -0.39 -21.55
N ARG A 316 11.29 0.22 -21.40
CA ARG A 316 10.13 0.01 -22.28
C ARG A 316 9.48 1.34 -22.62
N SER A 317 8.92 1.44 -23.83
CA SER A 317 8.09 2.57 -24.22
C SER A 317 6.75 2.54 -23.49
N CYS A 318 6.25 3.69 -23.08
CA CYS A 318 4.90 3.80 -22.53
C CYS A 318 3.85 3.66 -23.62
N GLY A 319 2.74 3.00 -23.29
CA GLY A 319 1.58 2.86 -24.16
C GLY A 319 0.81 4.16 -24.34
N ALA A 320 -0.31 4.06 -25.05
CA ALA A 320 -1.24 5.16 -25.20
C ALA A 320 -1.88 5.50 -23.84
N PRO A 321 -2.16 6.78 -23.56
CA PRO A 321 -2.81 7.20 -22.33
C PRO A 321 -4.20 6.58 -22.21
N VAL A 322 -4.54 6.11 -21.00
CA VAL A 322 -5.86 5.53 -20.71
C VAL A 322 -6.91 6.63 -20.77
N ASP A 323 -7.95 6.43 -21.58
CA ASP A 323 -9.03 7.42 -21.77
C ASP A 323 -8.55 8.83 -22.21
N GLY A 324 -7.38 8.92 -22.85
CA GLY A 324 -6.82 10.21 -23.29
C GLY A 324 -6.28 11.09 -22.16
N LEU A 325 -6.06 10.53 -20.98
CA LEU A 325 -5.46 11.23 -19.84
C LEU A 325 -3.92 11.21 -19.98
N GLU A 326 -3.38 12.23 -20.64
CA GLU A 326 -1.95 12.33 -20.97
C GLU A 326 -1.05 12.34 -19.72
N ASP A 327 -1.44 13.11 -18.70
CA ASP A 327 -0.69 13.24 -17.44
C ASP A 327 -0.63 11.92 -16.63
N GLY A 328 -1.42 10.92 -17.03
CA GLY A 328 -1.38 9.56 -16.49
C GLY A 328 -0.50 8.58 -17.28
N ARG A 329 0.09 9.01 -18.38
CA ARG A 329 0.87 8.14 -19.27
C ARG A 329 2.03 7.50 -18.49
N CYS A 330 2.35 6.25 -18.83
CA CYS A 330 3.36 5.41 -18.16
C CYS A 330 2.96 4.87 -16.78
N GLY A 331 1.85 5.30 -16.18
CA GLY A 331 1.46 4.84 -14.84
C GLY A 331 1.29 3.32 -14.76
N ALA A 332 0.53 2.72 -15.69
CA ALA A 332 0.28 1.28 -15.70
C ALA A 332 1.55 0.47 -16.05
N GLU A 333 2.42 1.00 -16.91
CA GLU A 333 3.71 0.39 -17.21
C GLU A 333 4.64 0.40 -16.01
N LEU A 334 4.66 1.49 -15.24
CA LEU A 334 5.44 1.60 -14.02
C LEU A 334 4.97 0.59 -12.97
N THR A 335 3.67 0.55 -12.65
CA THR A 335 3.17 -0.40 -11.63
C THR A 335 3.35 -1.85 -12.08
N ARG A 336 3.26 -2.13 -13.38
CA ARG A 336 3.57 -3.46 -13.94
C ARG A 336 5.05 -3.82 -13.81
N PHE A 337 5.95 -2.88 -14.09
CA PHE A 337 7.38 -3.09 -13.91
C PHE A 337 7.69 -3.43 -12.44
N LEU A 338 7.15 -2.63 -11.52
CA LEU A 338 7.31 -2.83 -10.08
C LEU A 338 6.85 -4.22 -9.61
N ALA A 339 5.77 -4.73 -10.19
CA ALA A 339 5.19 -6.02 -9.82
C ALA A 339 5.75 -7.23 -10.59
N SER A 340 6.68 -7.05 -11.54
CA SER A 340 7.17 -8.16 -12.38
C SER A 340 8.69 -8.20 -12.58
N VAL A 341 9.40 -7.19 -12.08
CA VAL A 341 10.85 -7.11 -12.12
C VAL A 341 11.35 -6.98 -10.70
N ASP A 342 12.44 -7.67 -10.39
CA ASP A 342 13.13 -7.52 -9.12
C ASP A 342 13.55 -6.06 -8.88
N GLN A 343 13.24 -5.54 -7.69
CA GLN A 343 13.52 -4.16 -7.29
C GLN A 343 14.79 -4.02 -6.43
N ASP A 344 15.36 -5.11 -5.92
CA ASP A 344 16.61 -5.05 -5.15
C ASP A 344 17.49 -6.29 -5.36
N PRO A 345 18.43 -6.26 -6.33
CA PRO A 345 19.24 -7.43 -6.68
C PRO A 345 20.26 -7.82 -5.59
N ASN A 346 20.30 -7.12 -4.45
CA ASN A 346 21.13 -7.50 -3.31
C ASN A 346 20.52 -8.64 -2.49
N PHE A 347 19.26 -8.99 -2.71
CA PHE A 347 18.57 -10.08 -2.05
C PHE A 347 18.27 -11.22 -3.02
N ASP A 348 18.22 -12.46 -2.51
CA ASP A 348 17.90 -13.62 -3.33
C ASP A 348 16.40 -13.64 -3.70
N GLY A 349 16.08 -13.96 -4.96
CA GLY A 349 14.72 -13.95 -5.50
C GLY A 349 14.22 -12.54 -5.83
N ASP A 350 12.99 -12.41 -6.33
CA ASP A 350 12.48 -11.13 -6.81
C ASP A 350 11.81 -10.32 -5.67
N GLN A 351 12.28 -9.10 -5.41
CA GLN A 351 11.64 -8.17 -4.46
C GLN A 351 10.60 -7.31 -5.18
N LEU A 352 9.45 -7.92 -5.46
CA LEU A 352 8.37 -7.27 -6.20
C LEU A 352 7.63 -6.25 -5.34
N ILE A 353 7.07 -5.23 -5.99
CA ILE A 353 6.21 -4.21 -5.36
C ILE A 353 4.84 -4.23 -6.02
N HIS A 354 3.82 -4.59 -5.23
CA HIS A 354 2.44 -4.65 -5.69
C HIS A 354 1.71 -3.33 -5.44
N THR A 355 0.85 -2.89 -6.36
CA THR A 355 0.11 -1.63 -6.24
C THR A 355 -1.39 -1.89 -6.11
N TYR A 356 -1.92 -1.57 -4.93
CA TYR A 356 -3.35 -1.49 -4.66
C TYR A 356 -3.82 -0.06 -4.87
N VAL A 357 -5.02 0.10 -5.42
CA VAL A 357 -5.58 1.40 -5.75
C VAL A 357 -7.00 1.50 -5.23
N VAL A 358 -7.29 2.59 -4.52
CA VAL A 358 -8.63 2.92 -4.04
C VAL A 358 -9.09 4.20 -4.74
N GLY A 359 -10.07 4.06 -5.63
CA GLY A 359 -10.77 5.19 -6.24
C GLY A 359 -11.88 5.69 -5.33
N PHE A 360 -11.73 6.90 -4.80
CA PHE A 360 -12.67 7.48 -3.84
C PHE A 360 -13.56 8.54 -4.49
N ALA A 361 -14.88 8.39 -4.45
CA ALA A 361 -15.83 9.35 -5.06
C ALA A 361 -15.47 9.70 -6.52
N VAL A 362 -15.03 8.68 -7.28
CA VAL A 362 -14.47 8.84 -8.64
C VAL A 362 -15.19 7.93 -9.63
N ASP A 363 -15.50 8.50 -10.80
CA ASP A 363 -16.15 7.82 -11.91
C ASP A 363 -15.53 8.17 -13.27
N GLY A 364 -16.06 7.56 -14.33
CA GLY A 364 -15.66 7.84 -15.71
C GLY A 364 -14.19 7.52 -16.01
N ALA A 365 -13.51 8.44 -16.69
CA ALA A 365 -12.12 8.26 -17.14
C ALA A 365 -11.13 8.16 -15.97
N GLY A 366 -11.34 8.90 -14.87
CA GLY A 366 -10.46 8.83 -13.70
C GLY A 366 -10.49 7.44 -13.07
N LYS A 367 -11.68 6.87 -12.87
CA LYS A 367 -11.86 5.50 -12.35
C LYS A 367 -11.21 4.43 -13.24
N ARG A 368 -11.32 4.57 -14.56
CA ARG A 368 -10.70 3.63 -15.50
C ARG A 368 -9.18 3.76 -15.53
N TYR A 369 -8.65 4.97 -15.43
CA TYR A 369 -7.22 5.20 -15.24
C TYR A 369 -6.72 4.58 -13.94
N LEU A 370 -7.33 4.87 -12.80
CA LEU A 370 -6.94 4.32 -11.50
C LEU A 370 -6.99 2.78 -11.50
N ARG A 371 -8.01 2.19 -12.13
CA ARG A 371 -8.08 0.74 -12.33
C ARG A 371 -6.92 0.20 -13.17
N SER A 372 -6.42 0.96 -14.15
CA SER A 372 -5.29 0.53 -14.98
C SER A 372 -3.99 0.35 -14.18
N LEU A 373 -3.81 1.14 -13.12
CA LEU A 373 -2.64 1.09 -12.24
C LEU A 373 -2.62 -0.20 -11.38
N ALA A 374 -3.79 -0.75 -11.07
CA ALA A 374 -3.95 -1.98 -10.28
C ALA A 374 -3.92 -3.28 -11.11
N GLN A 375 -3.83 -3.20 -12.45
CA GLN A 375 -3.81 -4.37 -13.34
C GLN A 375 -2.70 -5.40 -13.14
N PRO A 376 -1.56 -5.13 -12.46
CA PRO A 376 -0.61 -6.20 -12.16
C PRO A 376 -1.19 -7.35 -11.31
N HIS A 377 -2.36 -7.16 -10.70
CA HIS A 377 -3.13 -8.21 -10.04
C HIS A 377 -4.07 -8.94 -11.03
N GLU A 378 -4.16 -10.27 -10.97
CA GLU A 378 -5.09 -11.02 -11.82
C GLU A 378 -6.56 -10.75 -11.44
N GLY A 379 -7.36 -10.21 -12.38
CA GLY A 379 -8.81 -9.99 -12.22
C GLY A 379 -9.18 -8.64 -11.60
N ALA A 380 -10.25 -8.60 -10.79
CA ALA A 380 -10.67 -7.40 -10.06
C ALA A 380 -9.84 -7.13 -8.79
N LYS A 381 -8.88 -8.01 -8.47
CA LYS A 381 -8.02 -7.88 -7.29
C LYS A 381 -7.15 -6.62 -7.42
N GLY A 382 -6.92 -5.90 -6.33
CA GLY A 382 -6.07 -4.70 -6.31
C GLY A 382 -6.76 -3.37 -6.59
N PHE A 383 -7.97 -3.34 -7.18
CA PHE A 383 -8.73 -2.10 -7.38
C PHE A 383 -10.01 -2.08 -6.53
N TYR A 384 -10.14 -1.07 -5.69
CA TYR A 384 -11.28 -0.87 -4.80
C TYR A 384 -11.92 0.49 -5.07
N THR A 385 -13.20 0.62 -4.76
CA THR A 385 -13.93 1.88 -4.90
C THR A 385 -14.69 2.18 -3.62
N ALA A 386 -14.78 3.45 -3.27
CA ALA A 386 -15.55 3.90 -2.12
C ALA A 386 -16.18 5.26 -2.41
N ASP A 387 -17.40 5.48 -1.94
CA ASP A 387 -18.10 6.77 -2.12
C ASP A 387 -18.42 7.44 -0.77
N ASN A 388 -18.01 6.83 0.34
CA ASN A 388 -18.20 7.32 1.71
C ASN A 388 -17.15 6.73 2.65
N GLU A 389 -17.11 7.23 3.89
CA GLU A 389 -16.14 6.83 4.93
C GLU A 389 -16.20 5.35 5.28
N ALA A 390 -17.40 4.77 5.41
CA ALA A 390 -17.56 3.37 5.77
C ALA A 390 -17.01 2.45 4.67
N ALA A 391 -17.36 2.73 3.42
CA ALA A 391 -16.83 2.00 2.26
C ALA A 391 -15.32 2.16 2.12
N LEU A 392 -14.78 3.35 2.41
CA LEU A 392 -13.34 3.61 2.33
C LEU A 392 -12.58 2.87 3.43
N THR A 393 -13.10 2.88 4.65
CA THR A 393 -12.56 2.12 5.78
C THR A 393 -12.59 0.63 5.47
N GLN A 394 -13.68 0.13 4.88
CA GLN A 394 -13.80 -1.26 4.46
C GLN A 394 -12.76 -1.61 3.39
N ALA A 395 -12.61 -0.80 2.34
CA ALA A 395 -11.62 -1.02 1.29
C ALA A 395 -10.19 -1.08 1.85
N LEU A 396 -9.82 -0.11 2.71
CA LEU A 396 -8.51 -0.08 3.36
C LEU A 396 -8.30 -1.27 4.31
N THR A 397 -9.35 -1.68 5.04
CA THR A 397 -9.30 -2.85 5.93
C THR A 397 -9.16 -4.15 5.13
N SER A 398 -9.84 -4.27 3.98
CA SER A 398 -9.70 -5.42 3.09
C SER A 398 -8.30 -5.51 2.50
N ILE A 399 -7.75 -4.39 2.00
CA ILE A 399 -6.37 -4.35 1.49
C ILE A 399 -5.40 -4.77 2.58
N THR A 400 -5.46 -4.16 3.75
CA THR A 400 -4.52 -4.48 4.85
C THR A 400 -4.68 -5.90 5.37
N ALA A 401 -5.90 -6.45 5.37
CA ALA A 401 -6.13 -7.86 5.70
C ALA A 401 -5.56 -8.80 4.63
N ASP A 402 -5.74 -8.50 3.34
CA ASP A 402 -5.16 -9.28 2.25
C ASP A 402 -3.64 -9.36 2.39
N LEU A 403 -2.98 -8.27 2.78
CA LEU A 403 -1.53 -8.16 2.92
C LEU A 403 -0.95 -8.89 4.14
N VAL A 404 -1.68 -8.93 5.25
CA VAL A 404 -1.23 -9.60 6.49
C VAL A 404 -1.48 -11.11 6.44
N ASN A 405 -2.38 -11.59 5.57
CA ASN A 405 -2.78 -13.00 5.49
C ASN A 405 -1.97 -13.85 4.48
N ILE A 406 -0.85 -13.34 3.94
CA ILE A 406 -0.13 -13.96 2.81
C ILE A 406 0.82 -15.11 3.21
N ASN A 407 1.03 -15.41 4.49
CA ASN A 407 1.89 -16.54 4.87
C ASN A 407 1.20 -17.91 4.68
N SER A 408 1.45 -18.53 3.52
CA SER A 408 0.95 -19.85 3.14
C SER A 408 1.86 -20.98 3.67
N SER A 409 1.30 -21.84 4.52
CA SER A 409 1.88 -23.07 5.10
C SER A 409 2.69 -22.90 6.39
N PHE A 410 2.02 -22.94 7.54
CA PHE A 410 2.66 -23.07 8.86
C PHE A 410 2.90 -24.53 9.28
N SER A 411 2.62 -25.51 8.40
CA SER A 411 2.80 -26.92 8.70
C SER A 411 3.85 -27.52 7.75
N PRO A 412 4.84 -28.27 8.27
CA PRO A 412 5.81 -28.94 7.43
C PRO A 412 5.11 -29.95 6.51
N PRO A 413 5.54 -30.10 5.25
CA PRO A 413 4.96 -31.08 4.35
C PRO A 413 5.17 -32.50 4.90
N THR A 414 4.16 -33.35 4.76
CA THR A 414 4.22 -34.74 5.20
C THR A 414 4.63 -35.64 4.05
N ILE A 415 5.55 -36.59 4.31
CA ILE A 415 5.92 -37.63 3.35
C ILE A 415 4.99 -38.82 3.59
N ALA A 416 4.25 -39.24 2.55
CA ALA A 416 3.32 -40.34 2.68
C ALA A 416 4.06 -41.69 2.77
N VAL A 417 3.84 -42.43 3.86
CA VAL A 417 4.36 -43.79 4.06
C VAL A 417 3.44 -44.83 3.45
N ASN A 418 4.03 -45.83 2.78
CA ASN A 418 3.27 -46.95 2.21
C ASN A 418 2.79 -47.88 3.34
N GLN A 419 1.47 -47.92 3.55
CA GLN A 419 0.85 -48.69 4.64
C GLN A 419 0.99 -50.21 4.49
N THR A 420 1.35 -50.71 3.30
CA THR A 420 1.47 -52.15 3.04
C THR A 420 2.86 -52.68 3.29
N THR A 421 3.91 -51.85 3.15
CA THR A 421 5.31 -52.29 3.23
C THR A 421 6.06 -51.75 4.44
N GLY A 422 5.54 -50.75 5.16
CA GLY A 422 6.20 -50.17 6.34
C GLY A 422 7.56 -49.53 6.04
N LEU A 423 7.94 -49.42 4.77
CA LEU A 423 9.16 -48.83 4.26
C LEU A 423 8.79 -47.58 3.46
N VAL A 424 9.59 -46.54 3.63
CA VAL A 424 9.41 -45.22 3.01
C VAL A 424 9.36 -45.35 1.49
N ASN A 425 8.61 -44.45 0.86
CA ASN A 425 8.77 -43.95 -0.51
C ASN A 425 7.62 -44.25 -1.48
N SER A 426 6.46 -43.63 -1.24
CA SER A 426 5.56 -43.32 -2.37
C SER A 426 6.14 -42.22 -3.28
N GLY A 427 7.20 -41.53 -2.82
CA GLY A 427 7.71 -40.29 -3.38
C GLY A 427 6.73 -39.14 -3.20
N ASP A 428 5.56 -39.35 -2.61
CA ASP A 428 4.54 -38.31 -2.51
C ASP A 428 4.81 -37.40 -1.32
N VAL A 429 4.84 -36.11 -1.61
CA VAL A 429 4.93 -35.03 -0.64
C VAL A 429 3.59 -34.31 -0.62
N ILE A 430 2.96 -34.31 0.55
CA ILE A 430 1.68 -33.65 0.77
C ILE A 430 1.96 -32.33 1.51
N ALA A 431 1.72 -31.23 0.80
CA ALA A 431 1.86 -29.87 1.32
C ALA A 431 0.49 -29.36 1.79
N PRO A 432 0.23 -29.32 3.11
CA PRO A 432 -0.94 -28.63 3.64
C PRO A 432 -0.75 -27.13 3.48
N MET A 433 -1.78 -26.44 3.01
CA MET A 433 -1.75 -24.99 2.76
C MET A 433 -2.96 -24.35 3.40
N PHE A 434 -2.79 -23.17 3.96
CA PHE A 434 -3.91 -22.37 4.44
C PHE A 434 -3.60 -20.89 4.32
N ARG A 435 -4.67 -20.11 4.17
CA ARG A 435 -4.66 -18.65 4.20
C ARG A 435 -5.35 -18.23 5.49
N ALA A 436 -4.60 -17.60 6.37
CA ALA A 436 -5.17 -17.01 7.58
C ALA A 436 -6.27 -16.02 7.19
N SER A 437 -7.33 -15.95 7.97
CA SER A 437 -8.40 -14.98 7.76
C SER A 437 -8.91 -14.49 9.10
N ARG A 438 -9.48 -13.28 9.12
CA ARG A 438 -10.22 -12.78 10.29
C ARG A 438 -11.59 -13.44 10.44
N LEU A 439 -12.05 -14.19 9.43
CA LEU A 439 -13.26 -14.99 9.51
C LEU A 439 -13.00 -16.28 10.32
N PRO A 440 -14.03 -16.82 11.02
CA PRO A 440 -13.90 -18.06 11.79
C PRO A 440 -13.45 -19.29 10.97
N ARG A 441 -13.57 -19.23 9.64
CA ARG A 441 -13.13 -20.27 8.71
C ARG A 441 -11.94 -19.75 7.90
N TRP A 442 -10.82 -20.45 7.98
CA TRP A 442 -9.66 -20.20 7.13
C TRP A 442 -9.78 -21.01 5.85
N VAL A 443 -9.41 -20.42 4.72
CA VAL A 443 -9.33 -21.16 3.46
C VAL A 443 -8.13 -22.08 3.56
N GLY A 444 -8.34 -23.37 3.37
CA GLY A 444 -7.31 -24.40 3.41
C GLY A 444 -7.36 -25.28 2.17
N ASN A 445 -6.21 -25.80 1.78
CA ASN A 445 -6.08 -26.75 0.69
C ASN A 445 -4.90 -27.69 0.96
N ILE A 446 -4.86 -28.78 0.23
CA ILE A 446 -3.77 -29.74 0.30
C ILE A 446 -3.26 -29.90 -1.13
N LYS A 447 -1.94 -29.82 -1.32
CA LYS A 447 -1.34 -30.05 -2.64
C LYS A 447 -0.41 -31.25 -2.57
N ARG A 448 -0.48 -32.09 -3.61
CA ARG A 448 0.39 -33.26 -3.75
C ARG A 448 1.45 -32.99 -4.79
N TYR A 449 2.70 -33.23 -4.41
CA TYR A 449 3.89 -33.16 -5.24
C TYR A 449 4.69 -34.45 -5.09
N ARG A 450 5.79 -34.58 -5.85
CA ARG A 450 6.68 -35.74 -5.76
C ARG A 450 8.10 -35.34 -5.37
N LEU A 451 8.73 -36.06 -4.46
CA LEU A 451 10.13 -35.92 -4.15
C LEU A 451 10.95 -36.73 -5.16
N ASP A 452 11.78 -36.03 -5.94
CA ASP A 452 12.82 -36.66 -6.73
C ASP A 452 14.08 -36.80 -5.89
N THR A 453 14.38 -38.04 -5.51
CA THR A 453 15.57 -38.39 -4.71
C THR A 453 16.79 -38.69 -5.58
N THR A 454 16.68 -38.61 -6.91
CA THR A 454 17.81 -38.81 -7.84
C THR A 454 18.66 -37.55 -7.99
N SER A 455 18.07 -36.38 -7.76
CA SER A 455 18.81 -35.12 -7.65
C SER A 455 19.48 -34.99 -6.28
N ILE A 456 20.65 -34.34 -6.23
CA ILE A 456 21.35 -34.00 -4.98
C ILE A 456 21.54 -32.46 -4.95
N PRO A 457 20.86 -31.73 -4.05
CA PRO A 457 19.88 -32.21 -3.06
C PRO A 457 18.59 -32.74 -3.70
N PRO A 458 17.78 -33.56 -2.97
CA PRO A 458 16.46 -33.98 -3.44
C PRO A 458 15.58 -32.78 -3.78
N THR A 459 14.86 -32.84 -4.90
CA THR A 459 14.04 -31.74 -5.38
C THR A 459 12.57 -32.13 -5.43
N LEU A 460 11.69 -31.20 -5.11
CA LEU A 460 10.25 -31.37 -5.29
C LEU A 460 9.89 -31.16 -6.75
N LYS A 461 9.16 -32.12 -7.31
CA LYS A 461 8.67 -32.16 -8.68
C LYS A 461 7.15 -32.08 -8.73
N ASP A 462 6.68 -31.29 -9.68
CA ASP A 462 5.26 -31.11 -9.96
C ASP A 462 4.72 -32.28 -10.82
N LYS A 463 3.45 -32.20 -11.22
CA LYS A 463 2.80 -33.22 -12.06
C LYS A 463 3.50 -33.42 -13.41
N ASP A 464 4.10 -32.36 -13.94
CA ASP A 464 4.73 -32.33 -15.26
C ASP A 464 6.24 -32.60 -15.19
N GLY A 465 6.79 -32.84 -13.99
CA GLY A 465 8.20 -33.12 -13.75
C GLY A 465 9.09 -31.87 -13.60
N ASN A 466 8.48 -30.69 -13.49
CA ASN A 466 9.20 -29.43 -13.26
C ASN A 466 9.49 -29.24 -11.77
N ASN A 467 10.48 -28.40 -11.45
CA ASN A 467 10.73 -28.04 -10.05
C ASN A 467 9.53 -27.29 -9.47
N VAL A 468 9.11 -27.68 -8.27
CA VAL A 468 8.05 -26.99 -7.53
C VAL A 468 8.60 -25.77 -6.82
N LEU A 469 9.84 -25.85 -6.32
CA LEU A 469 10.45 -24.82 -5.50
C LEU A 469 11.45 -23.96 -6.30
N ASP A 470 11.45 -22.66 -6.04
CA ASP A 470 12.48 -21.73 -6.50
C ASP A 470 13.76 -21.84 -5.63
N GLY A 471 14.75 -20.98 -5.92
CA GLY A 471 16.01 -20.92 -5.16
C GLY A 471 15.83 -20.56 -3.68
N ASN A 472 14.65 -20.05 -3.30
CA ASN A 472 14.31 -19.58 -1.95
C ASN A 472 13.37 -20.55 -1.22
N GLY A 473 13.04 -21.68 -1.83
CA GLY A 473 12.13 -22.67 -1.25
C GLY A 473 10.64 -22.30 -1.34
N ARG A 474 10.26 -21.32 -2.17
CA ARG A 474 8.85 -20.98 -2.43
C ARG A 474 8.28 -21.83 -3.56
N ILE A 475 6.99 -22.14 -3.50
CA ILE A 475 6.29 -22.81 -4.61
C ILE A 475 6.17 -21.84 -5.80
N ILE A 476 6.75 -22.20 -6.93
CA ILE A 476 6.74 -21.42 -8.17
C ILE A 476 5.30 -21.33 -8.69
N SER A 477 4.90 -20.16 -9.21
CA SER A 477 3.54 -19.94 -9.75
C SER A 477 3.14 -20.88 -10.89
N SER A 478 4.12 -21.37 -11.66
CA SER A 478 3.92 -22.34 -12.74
C SER A 478 3.83 -23.80 -12.27
N ALA A 479 4.05 -24.09 -10.98
CA ALA A 479 3.99 -25.45 -10.46
C ALA A 479 2.57 -26.02 -10.53
N ARG A 480 2.45 -27.28 -10.99
CA ARG A 480 1.17 -27.99 -11.12
C ARG A 480 1.07 -29.14 -10.13
N SER A 481 0.17 -29.06 -9.16
CA SER A 481 -0.05 -30.17 -8.22
C SER A 481 -0.61 -31.42 -8.92
N TYR A 482 -0.35 -32.61 -8.38
CA TYR A 482 -0.71 -33.88 -9.00
C TYR A 482 -2.22 -34.09 -9.19
N TRP A 483 -3.04 -33.40 -8.38
CA TRP A 483 -4.50 -33.46 -8.41
C TRP A 483 -5.12 -32.53 -9.45
N LEU A 484 -4.31 -31.72 -10.13
CA LEU A 484 -4.75 -30.90 -11.23
C LEU A 484 -4.96 -31.75 -12.52
N PRO A 485 -6.09 -31.64 -13.24
CA PRO A 485 -6.30 -32.28 -14.54
C PRO A 485 -5.33 -31.79 -15.62
N GLU A 486 -5.19 -32.55 -16.71
CA GLU A 486 -4.45 -32.11 -17.90
C GLU A 486 -5.19 -30.95 -18.58
N GLY A 487 -4.48 -29.87 -18.93
CA GLY A 487 -5.05 -28.67 -19.56
C GLY A 487 -5.48 -27.55 -18.59
N ASP A 488 -5.64 -27.83 -17.29
CA ASP A 488 -5.93 -26.79 -16.28
C ASP A 488 -4.69 -25.90 -16.02
N LYS A 489 -4.93 -24.62 -15.74
CA LYS A 489 -3.89 -23.65 -15.35
C LYS A 489 -3.15 -24.09 -14.09
N ALA A 490 -1.87 -23.73 -14.00
CA ALA A 490 -1.06 -24.02 -12.82
C ALA A 490 -1.66 -23.41 -11.55
N ASP A 491 -1.61 -24.19 -10.46
CA ASP A 491 -2.19 -23.82 -9.17
C ASP A 491 -1.17 -23.24 -8.20
N GLY A 492 0.14 -23.42 -8.43
CA GLY A 492 1.22 -22.73 -7.74
C GLY A 492 1.08 -22.68 -6.21
N ALA A 493 1.42 -21.54 -5.61
CA ALA A 493 1.26 -21.30 -4.17
C ALA A 493 -0.17 -20.87 -3.76
N GLU A 494 -1.08 -20.65 -4.72
CA GLU A 494 -2.42 -20.14 -4.42
C GLU A 494 -3.24 -21.19 -3.65
N VAL A 495 -3.56 -20.91 -2.39
CA VAL A 495 -4.24 -21.84 -1.48
C VAL A 495 -5.58 -22.27 -2.06
N SER A 496 -6.36 -21.35 -2.60
CA SER A 496 -7.70 -21.65 -3.11
C SER A 496 -7.71 -22.42 -4.43
N ALA A 497 -6.59 -22.51 -5.15
CA ALA A 497 -6.50 -23.12 -6.47
C ALA A 497 -6.02 -24.58 -6.42
N GLY A 498 -6.62 -25.42 -7.29
CA GLY A 498 -6.16 -26.77 -7.56
C GLY A 498 -6.11 -27.67 -6.32
N GLY A 499 -5.10 -28.52 -6.24
CA GLY A 499 -4.92 -29.43 -5.11
C GLY A 499 -6.11 -30.35 -4.83
N ALA A 500 -6.30 -30.69 -3.56
CA ALA A 500 -7.41 -31.52 -3.09
C ALA A 500 -8.75 -30.78 -3.21
N ALA A 501 -8.75 -29.45 -3.10
CA ALA A 501 -9.95 -28.64 -3.26
C ALA A 501 -10.62 -28.87 -4.63
N ARG A 502 -9.82 -29.11 -5.69
CA ARG A 502 -10.34 -29.43 -7.03
C ARG A 502 -11.01 -30.81 -7.13
N LEU A 503 -10.72 -31.73 -6.21
CA LEU A 503 -11.34 -33.06 -6.15
C LEU A 503 -12.65 -33.07 -5.36
N LEU A 504 -13.02 -31.96 -4.72
CA LEU A 504 -14.28 -31.84 -4.01
C LEU A 504 -15.37 -31.52 -5.03
N GLU A 505 -16.32 -32.44 -5.19
CA GLU A 505 -17.53 -32.21 -5.98
C GLU A 505 -18.59 -31.47 -5.14
N LEU A 506 -19.42 -30.66 -5.82
CA LEU A 506 -20.43 -29.79 -5.21
C LEU A 506 -21.60 -30.58 -4.56
N ASP A 507 -21.74 -31.87 -4.86
CA ASP A 507 -22.86 -32.72 -4.43
C ASP A 507 -22.65 -33.29 -3.02
N ARG A 508 -22.39 -32.41 -2.04
CA ARG A 508 -22.48 -32.83 -0.63
C ARG A 508 -23.95 -33.02 -0.26
N ASN A 509 -24.35 -34.28 -0.10
CA ASN A 509 -25.64 -34.65 0.50
C ASN A 509 -25.63 -34.31 2.00
N LEU A 510 -25.87 -33.04 2.30
CA LEU A 510 -26.08 -32.55 3.66
C LEU A 510 -27.56 -32.69 4.00
N TRP A 511 -27.84 -33.13 5.22
CA TRP A 511 -29.19 -33.37 5.73
C TRP A 511 -29.38 -32.54 7.00
N VAL A 512 -30.58 -32.03 7.20
CA VAL A 512 -31.04 -31.33 8.41
C VAL A 512 -32.21 -32.11 9.00
N ASN A 513 -32.40 -32.01 10.31
CA ASN A 513 -33.56 -32.60 10.98
C ASN A 513 -34.80 -31.75 10.66
N ASP A 514 -35.94 -32.37 10.39
CA ASP A 514 -37.22 -31.69 10.09
C ASP A 514 -38.07 -31.41 11.34
N ASP A 515 -37.46 -31.46 12.53
CA ASP A 515 -38.10 -31.36 13.85
C ASP A 515 -39.14 -32.46 14.16
N THR A 516 -39.33 -33.44 13.26
CA THR A 516 -40.21 -34.60 13.43
C THR A 516 -39.44 -35.93 13.44
N ASP A 517 -38.15 -35.89 13.80
CA ASP A 517 -37.18 -37.00 13.76
C ASP A 517 -36.90 -37.54 12.34
N GLY A 518 -37.21 -36.76 11.30
CA GLY A 518 -36.88 -37.06 9.90
C GLY A 518 -35.61 -36.33 9.43
N LEU A 519 -34.83 -36.96 8.56
CA LEU A 519 -33.72 -36.31 7.86
C LEU A 519 -34.20 -35.84 6.48
N ILE A 520 -34.10 -34.53 6.23
CA ILE A 520 -34.42 -33.92 4.93
C ILE A 520 -33.16 -33.25 4.34
N PRO A 521 -33.05 -33.12 3.00
CA PRO A 521 -31.89 -32.48 2.40
C PRO A 521 -31.73 -31.02 2.84
N LEU A 522 -30.51 -30.57 3.13
CA LEU A 522 -30.20 -29.17 3.47
C LEU A 522 -30.33 -28.30 2.21
N THR A 523 -31.50 -27.70 1.99
CA THR A 523 -31.79 -26.74 0.91
C THR A 523 -32.34 -25.44 1.51
N VAL A 524 -32.29 -24.33 0.75
CA VAL A 524 -32.88 -23.05 1.20
C VAL A 524 -34.38 -23.19 1.48
N GLU A 525 -35.05 -24.13 0.81
CA GLU A 525 -36.48 -24.42 0.97
C GLU A 525 -36.79 -25.25 2.23
N ASN A 526 -35.85 -26.11 2.64
CA ASN A 526 -36.03 -27.06 3.74
C ASN A 526 -35.58 -26.52 5.11
N VAL A 527 -34.83 -25.41 5.14
CA VAL A 527 -34.41 -24.78 6.40
C VAL A 527 -35.33 -23.60 6.72
N VAL A 528 -36.20 -23.78 7.71
CA VAL A 528 -37.18 -22.78 8.15
C VAL A 528 -36.61 -21.91 9.27
N GLU A 529 -37.25 -20.77 9.52
CA GLU A 529 -36.76 -19.71 10.41
C GLU A 529 -36.48 -20.16 11.85
N HIS A 530 -37.13 -21.24 12.29
CA HIS A 530 -36.97 -21.84 13.63
C HIS A 530 -35.67 -22.65 13.80
N ASP A 531 -35.02 -23.06 12.70
CA ASP A 531 -33.80 -23.89 12.72
C ASP A 531 -32.52 -23.08 13.03
N TRP A 532 -32.64 -21.76 13.10
CA TRP A 532 -31.53 -20.84 13.31
C TRP A 532 -31.59 -20.34 14.75
N ALA A 533 -30.64 -20.78 15.58
CA ALA A 533 -30.54 -20.32 16.97
C ALA A 533 -30.44 -18.78 17.02
N ASP A 534 -31.45 -18.15 17.62
CA ASP A 534 -31.63 -16.72 17.88
C ASP A 534 -31.20 -15.76 16.74
N PRO A 535 -32.14 -15.26 15.90
CA PRO A 535 -31.82 -14.15 15.01
C PRO A 535 -31.36 -12.93 15.84
N PRO A 536 -30.35 -12.17 15.38
CA PRO A 536 -29.93 -10.95 16.08
C PRO A 536 -31.12 -10.01 16.24
N GLU A 537 -31.20 -9.30 17.37
CA GLU A 537 -32.28 -8.35 17.75
C GLU A 537 -32.67 -7.33 16.65
N SER A 538 -31.81 -7.15 15.64
CA SER A 538 -32.02 -6.28 14.47
C SER A 538 -32.84 -6.88 13.32
N ALA A 539 -33.30 -8.14 13.40
CA ALA A 539 -34.06 -8.80 12.34
C ALA A 539 -35.46 -9.28 12.83
N PRO A 540 -36.40 -8.36 13.11
CA PRO A 540 -37.73 -8.68 13.64
C PRO A 540 -38.62 -9.48 12.67
N ASP A 541 -38.29 -9.51 11.38
CA ASP A 541 -38.99 -10.28 10.34
C ASP A 541 -38.21 -11.55 9.91
N GLY A 542 -37.23 -11.97 10.73
CA GLY A 542 -36.39 -13.13 10.47
C GLY A 542 -35.25 -12.92 9.47
N LEU A 543 -34.54 -14.00 9.12
CA LEU A 543 -33.35 -13.94 8.25
C LEU A 543 -33.76 -13.67 6.79
N ALA A 544 -33.27 -12.59 6.19
CA ALA A 544 -33.51 -12.27 4.78
C ALA A 544 -33.12 -13.44 3.85
N ALA A 545 -33.89 -13.67 2.78
CA ALA A 545 -33.72 -14.81 1.87
C ALA A 545 -32.31 -14.90 1.25
N GLU A 546 -31.68 -13.76 1.00
CA GLU A 546 -30.30 -13.67 0.50
C GLU A 546 -29.29 -14.16 1.54
N VAL A 547 -29.48 -13.83 2.82
CA VAL A 547 -28.64 -14.31 3.93
C VAL A 547 -28.82 -15.81 4.13
N ARG A 548 -30.05 -16.33 4.07
CA ARG A 548 -30.32 -17.78 4.13
C ARG A 548 -29.60 -18.54 3.01
N THR A 549 -29.65 -18.00 1.80
CA THR A 549 -28.95 -18.59 0.63
C THR A 549 -27.44 -18.59 0.83
N ARG A 550 -26.86 -17.47 1.29
CA ARG A 550 -25.43 -17.37 1.60
C ARG A 550 -25.01 -18.36 2.68
N LEU A 551 -25.83 -18.55 3.71
CA LEU A 551 -25.50 -19.45 4.82
C LEU A 551 -25.59 -20.94 4.42
N VAL A 552 -26.62 -21.32 3.65
CA VAL A 552 -26.74 -22.69 3.10
C VAL A 552 -25.55 -23.00 2.19
N ASN A 553 -25.13 -22.05 1.34
CA ASN A 553 -23.94 -22.19 0.51
C ASN A 553 -22.67 -22.30 1.37
N PHE A 554 -22.54 -21.48 2.40
CA PHE A 554 -21.43 -21.54 3.35
C PHE A 554 -21.33 -22.92 4.05
N ILE A 555 -22.45 -23.47 4.53
CA ILE A 555 -22.52 -24.81 5.15
C ILE A 555 -22.17 -25.90 4.14
N ARG A 556 -22.60 -25.74 2.88
CA ARG A 556 -22.19 -26.60 1.76
C ARG A 556 -20.71 -26.47 1.38
N GLY A 557 -19.99 -25.54 2.00
CA GLY A 557 -18.55 -25.34 1.81
C GLY A 557 -18.21 -24.34 0.72
N ILE A 558 -19.21 -23.80 0.02
CA ILE A 558 -19.07 -22.78 -1.02
C ILE A 558 -18.74 -21.45 -0.35
N ASP A 559 -17.80 -20.71 -0.90
CA ASP A 559 -17.51 -19.37 -0.41
C ASP A 559 -18.61 -18.42 -0.91
N PRO A 560 -19.39 -17.79 -0.01
CA PRO A 560 -20.54 -17.00 -0.42
C PRO A 560 -20.19 -15.69 -1.15
N GLU A 561 -18.91 -15.32 -1.24
CA GLU A 561 -18.44 -14.12 -1.95
C GLU A 561 -17.68 -14.45 -3.24
N THR A 562 -17.03 -15.61 -3.31
CA THR A 562 -16.18 -15.99 -4.46
C THR A 562 -16.70 -17.15 -5.30
N GLY A 563 -17.76 -17.84 -4.84
CA GLY A 563 -18.34 -19.01 -5.49
C GLY A 563 -17.62 -20.30 -5.11
#